data_AF-A0A7R9PEW4-F1
#
_entry.id   AF-A0A7R9PEW4-F1
#
_cell.length_a   1.000
_cell.length_b   1.000
_cell.length_c   1.000
_cell.angle_alpha   90.00
_cell.angle_beta   90.00
_cell.angle_gamma   90.00
#
_symmetry.space_group_name_H-M   'P 1'
#
loop_
_entity.id
_entity.type
_entity.pdbx_description
1 polymer ?
#
loop_
_entity_poly.entity_id
_entity_poly.type
_entity_poly.pdbx_seq_one_letter_code
_entity_poly.pdbx_strand_id
1 'polypeptide(L)'
;MEAKYQRVLVSSLQGYSLYLAKLPQDQLKMVYDINKKLVSSKKFWKYSKHTIPMKAPELLADETAHVCVSVFNNLDEPDPTVLPTVWDAALHVLTTVQDCWSHVSAEKLVLPKLWNILRQGGQGNAATIFPNLMPLLSKIPVTVRGDTASFYTKFFSNMRQ
;
A
#
# COMPACT_ATOMS: atom_id res chain seq x y z
N MET A 1 9.82 1.31 -27.85
CA MET A 1 10.97 0.78 -27.08
C MET A 1 10.69 0.77 -25.58
N GLU A 2 10.20 1.90 -25.03
CA GLU A 2 9.84 2.06 -23.60
C GLU A 2 8.87 1.01 -23.05
N ALA A 3 7.76 0.72 -23.76
CA ALA A 3 6.78 -0.28 -23.29
C ALA A 3 7.31 -1.73 -23.25
N LYS A 4 8.35 -2.06 -24.03
CA LYS A 4 9.02 -3.38 -23.95
C LYS A 4 9.92 -3.42 -22.71
N TYR A 5 10.67 -2.35 -22.48
CA TYR A 5 11.54 -2.21 -21.32
C TYR A 5 10.75 -2.27 -20.00
N GLN A 6 9.63 -1.54 -19.90
CA GLN A 6 8.77 -1.56 -18.72
C GLN A 6 8.20 -2.96 -18.44
N ARG A 7 7.75 -3.69 -19.45
CA ARG A 7 7.26 -5.07 -19.28
C ARG A 7 8.34 -6.01 -18.73
N VAL A 8 9.56 -5.92 -19.25
CA VAL A 8 10.69 -6.72 -18.77
C VAL A 8 10.99 -6.36 -17.31
N LEU A 9 11.06 -5.06 -16.97
CA LEU A 9 11.30 -4.63 -15.59
C LEU A 9 10.23 -5.11 -14.62
N VAL A 10 8.94 -4.97 -14.97
CA VAL A 10 7.83 -5.42 -14.13
C VAL A 10 7.89 -6.93 -13.91
N SER A 11 8.18 -7.70 -14.96
CA SER A 11 8.34 -9.16 -14.86
C SER A 11 9.51 -9.52 -13.93
N SER A 12 10.64 -8.81 -14.04
CA SER A 12 11.79 -9.00 -13.15
C SER A 12 11.45 -8.65 -11.69
N LEU A 13 10.67 -7.60 -11.44
CA LEU A 13 10.23 -7.23 -10.09
C LEU A 13 9.29 -8.29 -9.49
N GLN A 14 8.35 -8.82 -10.28
CA GLN A 14 7.48 -9.91 -9.83
C GLN A 14 8.29 -11.17 -9.49
N GLY A 15 9.26 -11.53 -10.35
CA GLY A 15 10.21 -12.60 -10.09
C GLY A 15 11.04 -12.36 -8.82
N TYR A 16 11.46 -11.11 -8.59
CA TYR A 16 12.17 -10.69 -7.39
C TYR A 16 11.32 -10.82 -6.12
N SER A 17 10.05 -10.42 -6.16
CA SER A 17 9.10 -10.61 -5.06
C SER A 17 8.91 -12.09 -4.73
N LEU A 18 8.76 -12.93 -5.75
CA LEU A 18 8.64 -14.37 -5.58
C LEU A 18 9.92 -15.00 -5.02
N TYR A 19 11.09 -14.56 -5.52
CA TYR A 19 12.39 -14.96 -4.99
C TYR A 19 12.50 -14.68 -3.49
N LEU A 20 12.23 -13.44 -3.07
CA LEU A 20 12.26 -13.07 -1.65
C LEU A 20 11.22 -13.83 -0.82
N ALA A 21 10.06 -14.14 -1.39
CA ALA A 21 9.00 -14.90 -0.73
C ALA A 21 9.34 -16.40 -0.54
N LYS A 22 10.29 -16.94 -1.31
CA LYS A 22 10.66 -18.36 -1.30
C LYS A 22 12.02 -18.62 -0.66
N LEU A 23 12.84 -17.58 -0.51
CA LEU A 23 14.18 -17.71 0.02
C LEU A 23 14.13 -18.04 1.53
N PRO A 24 14.85 -19.08 1.99
CA PRO A 24 15.00 -19.34 3.43
C PRO A 24 15.67 -18.16 4.15
N GLN A 25 15.31 -17.94 5.41
CA GLN A 25 15.83 -16.82 6.21
C GLN A 25 17.38 -16.81 6.29
N ASP A 26 18.01 -17.98 6.38
CA ASP A 26 19.47 -18.08 6.43
C ASP A 26 20.13 -17.63 5.12
N GLN A 27 19.50 -17.91 3.98
CA GLN A 27 19.98 -17.47 2.67
C GLN A 27 19.69 -15.98 2.47
N LEU A 28 18.58 -15.45 2.99
CA LEU A 28 18.25 -14.03 2.92
C LEU A 28 19.33 -13.16 3.57
N LYS A 29 19.91 -13.60 4.69
CA LYS A 29 21.04 -12.93 5.34
C LYS A 29 22.27 -12.83 4.41
N MET A 30 22.57 -13.89 3.65
CA MET A 30 23.72 -13.91 2.74
C MET A 30 23.60 -12.90 1.60
N VAL A 31 22.38 -12.61 1.16
CA VAL A 31 22.09 -11.69 0.06
C VAL A 31 21.55 -10.33 0.54
N TYR A 32 21.54 -10.09 1.86
CA TYR A 32 20.88 -8.94 2.47
C TYR A 32 21.39 -7.62 1.88
N ASP A 33 22.70 -7.39 1.88
CA ASP A 33 23.29 -6.12 1.45
C ASP A 33 23.00 -5.79 -0.01
N ILE A 34 22.96 -6.81 -0.88
CA ILE A 34 22.67 -6.63 -2.31
C ILE A 34 21.20 -6.23 -2.48
N ASN A 35 20.29 -6.92 -1.81
CA ASN A 35 18.87 -6.62 -1.84
C ASN A 35 18.56 -5.27 -1.18
N LYS A 36 19.28 -4.93 -0.11
CA LYS A 36 19.15 -3.65 0.58
C LYS A 36 19.52 -2.49 -0.35
N LYS A 37 20.65 -2.59 -1.05
CA LYS A 37 21.04 -1.59 -2.08
C LYS A 37 19.98 -1.42 -3.16
N LEU A 38 19.31 -2.50 -3.55
CA LEU A 38 18.25 -2.45 -4.56
C LEU A 38 17.02 -1.70 -4.03
N VAL A 39 16.51 -2.06 -2.85
CA VAL A 39 15.28 -1.43 -2.29
C VAL A 39 15.52 0.01 -1.85
N SER A 40 16.73 0.39 -1.45
CA SER A 40 17.06 1.78 -1.11
C SER A 40 17.25 2.70 -2.32
N SER A 41 17.21 2.16 -3.54
CA SER A 41 17.25 2.97 -4.75
C SER A 41 15.90 3.64 -5.03
N LYS A 42 15.87 4.97 -5.19
CA LYS A 42 14.65 5.70 -5.61
C LYS A 42 14.04 5.16 -6.90
N LYS A 43 14.86 4.58 -7.79
CA LYS A 43 14.39 3.97 -9.06
C LYS A 43 13.54 2.72 -8.83
N PHE A 44 13.77 1.99 -7.74
CA PHE A 44 12.98 0.83 -7.36
C PHE A 44 11.53 1.25 -7.08
N TRP A 45 11.35 2.29 -6.25
CA TRP A 45 10.04 2.78 -5.83
C TRP A 45 9.19 3.38 -6.94
N LYS A 46 9.80 3.82 -8.05
CA LYS A 46 9.07 4.25 -9.26
C LYS A 46 8.14 3.16 -9.82
N TYR A 47 8.45 1.89 -9.58
CA TYR A 47 7.68 0.74 -10.08
C TYR A 47 6.96 -0.03 -8.97
N SER A 48 6.89 0.54 -7.76
CA SER A 48 6.31 -0.11 -6.57
C SER A 48 4.83 -0.48 -6.72
N LYS A 49 4.09 0.17 -7.61
CA LYS A 49 2.70 -0.21 -7.97
C LYS A 49 2.56 -1.63 -8.52
N HIS A 50 3.65 -2.24 -9.01
CA HIS A 50 3.61 -3.58 -9.59
C HIS A 50 4.12 -4.67 -8.64
N THR A 51 4.82 -4.30 -7.58
CA THR A 51 5.34 -5.23 -6.57
C THR A 51 5.96 -4.45 -5.41
N ILE A 52 5.62 -4.88 -4.19
CA ILE A 52 6.33 -4.55 -2.97
C ILE A 52 6.70 -5.88 -2.31
N PRO A 53 7.96 -6.13 -1.95
CA PRO A 53 8.39 -7.39 -1.35
C PRO A 53 8.00 -7.44 0.14
N MET A 54 6.69 -7.40 0.43
CA MET A 54 6.16 -7.35 1.80
C MET A 54 6.50 -8.61 2.63
N LYS A 55 6.97 -9.68 1.98
CA LYS A 55 7.41 -10.93 2.63
C LYS A 55 8.85 -10.90 3.17
N ALA A 56 9.58 -9.80 2.97
CA ALA A 56 10.90 -9.59 3.56
C ALA A 56 10.93 -8.27 4.35
N PRO A 57 10.22 -8.19 5.50
CA PRO A 57 10.06 -6.95 6.26
C PRO A 57 11.39 -6.38 6.75
N GLU A 58 12.38 -7.23 7.06
CA GLU A 58 13.72 -6.81 7.49
C GLU A 58 14.43 -5.94 6.44
N LEU A 59 14.27 -6.25 5.15
CA LEU A 59 14.83 -5.43 4.06
C LEU A 59 14.18 -4.05 3.97
N LEU A 60 12.89 -3.99 4.31
CA LEU A 60 12.04 -2.79 4.18
C LEU A 60 11.99 -1.94 5.46
N ALA A 61 12.68 -2.34 6.54
CA ALA A 61 12.62 -1.64 7.82
C ALA A 61 12.97 -0.15 7.73
N ASP A 62 13.99 0.21 6.93
CA ASP A 62 14.39 1.62 6.72
C ASP A 62 13.62 2.30 5.57
N GLU A 63 12.73 1.56 4.90
CA GLU A 63 11.98 2.03 3.74
C GLU A 63 10.48 2.19 4.03
N THR A 64 10.10 2.21 5.31
CA THR A 64 8.71 2.32 5.79
C THR A 64 7.99 3.51 5.18
N ALA A 65 8.67 4.66 5.01
CA ALA A 65 8.09 5.82 4.37
C ALA A 65 7.70 5.56 2.91
N HIS A 66 8.61 4.96 2.13
CA HIS A 66 8.33 4.60 0.74
C HIS A 66 7.23 3.54 0.63
N VAL A 67 7.21 2.56 1.53
CA VAL A 67 6.15 1.54 1.61
C VAL A 67 4.79 2.19 1.87
N CYS A 68 4.69 3.02 2.92
CA CYS A 68 3.43 3.68 3.28
C CYS A 68 2.91 4.54 2.12
N VAL A 69 3.77 5.42 1.57
CA VAL A 69 3.38 6.28 0.45
C VAL A 69 2.94 5.44 -0.75
N SER A 70 3.69 4.39 -1.12
CA SER A 70 3.35 3.56 -2.28
C SER A 70 2.01 2.87 -2.10
N VAL A 71 1.77 2.22 -0.96
CA VAL A 71 0.54 1.48 -0.70
C VAL A 71 -0.67 2.41 -0.66
N PHE A 72 -0.62 3.48 0.15
CA PHE A 72 -1.76 4.40 0.26
C PHE A 72 -1.98 5.23 -1.00
N ASN A 73 -0.95 5.50 -1.80
CA ASN A 73 -1.11 6.16 -3.09
C ASN A 73 -1.90 5.31 -4.10
N ASN A 74 -1.98 4.00 -3.93
CA ASN A 74 -2.74 3.12 -4.82
C ASN A 74 -4.08 2.66 -4.19
N LEU A 75 -4.51 3.24 -3.06
CA LEU A 75 -5.71 2.80 -2.34
C LEU A 75 -7.00 2.81 -3.18
N ASP A 76 -7.05 3.65 -4.22
CA ASP A 76 -8.13 3.76 -5.21
C ASP A 76 -7.74 3.26 -6.61
N GLU A 77 -6.87 2.24 -6.67
CA GLU A 77 -6.40 1.60 -7.90
C GLU A 77 -7.56 1.20 -8.83
N PRO A 78 -7.64 1.74 -10.06
CA PRO A 78 -8.78 1.55 -10.95
C PRO A 78 -8.96 0.12 -11.46
N ASP A 79 -7.91 -0.71 -11.46
CA ASP A 79 -8.04 -2.12 -11.86
C ASP A 79 -8.63 -2.95 -10.70
N PRO A 80 -9.88 -3.44 -10.84
CA PRO A 80 -10.56 -4.17 -9.79
C PRO A 80 -9.90 -5.51 -9.46
N THR A 81 -9.04 -6.06 -10.33
CA THR A 81 -8.38 -7.35 -10.10
C THR A 81 -7.24 -7.25 -9.09
N VAL A 82 -6.63 -6.07 -8.97
CA VAL A 82 -5.51 -5.80 -8.05
C VAL A 82 -5.94 -5.08 -6.79
N LEU A 83 -7.07 -4.38 -6.83
CA LEU A 83 -7.58 -3.56 -5.73
C LEU A 83 -7.70 -4.33 -4.39
N PRO A 84 -8.20 -5.59 -4.32
CA PRO A 84 -8.16 -6.39 -3.10
C PRO A 84 -6.77 -6.52 -2.49
N THR A 85 -5.75 -6.77 -3.32
CA THR A 85 -4.37 -6.92 -2.86
C THR A 85 -3.81 -5.60 -2.33
N VAL A 86 -4.20 -4.47 -2.93
CA VAL A 86 -3.81 -3.15 -2.43
C VAL A 86 -4.43 -2.86 -1.06
N TRP A 87 -5.69 -3.25 -0.85
CA TRP A 87 -6.36 -3.09 0.44
C TRP A 87 -5.77 -3.99 1.52
N ASP A 88 -5.43 -5.24 1.19
CA ASP A 88 -4.71 -6.13 2.11
C ASP A 88 -3.34 -5.54 2.49
N ALA A 89 -2.61 -5.00 1.52
CA ALA A 89 -1.33 -4.33 1.78
C ALA A 89 -1.51 -3.09 2.67
N ALA A 90 -2.55 -2.28 2.44
CA ALA A 90 -2.85 -1.08 3.23
C ALA A 90 -3.15 -1.44 4.68
N LEU A 91 -4.00 -2.44 4.91
CA LEU A 91 -4.28 -2.93 6.25
C LEU A 91 -3.05 -3.52 6.91
N HIS A 92 -2.25 -4.30 6.17
CA HIS A 92 -1.01 -4.85 6.70
C HIS A 92 -0.08 -3.73 7.17
N VAL A 93 0.15 -2.71 6.34
CA VAL A 93 0.96 -1.53 6.71
C VAL A 93 0.40 -0.81 7.95
N LEU A 94 -0.92 -0.59 8.02
CA LEU A 94 -1.56 0.02 9.19
C LEU A 94 -1.36 -0.79 10.48
N THR A 95 -1.18 -2.11 10.37
CA THR A 95 -0.98 -3.00 11.52
C THR A 95 0.49 -3.20 11.89
N THR A 96 1.42 -3.13 10.93
CA THR A 96 2.84 -3.42 11.17
C THR A 96 3.71 -2.18 11.32
N VAL A 97 3.34 -1.06 10.68
CA VAL A 97 4.09 0.21 10.74
C VAL A 97 3.40 1.17 11.71
N GLN A 98 3.90 1.21 12.95
CA GLN A 98 3.28 1.97 14.04
C GLN A 98 3.18 3.48 13.76
N ASP A 99 4.15 4.03 13.04
CA ASP A 99 4.27 5.44 12.67
C ASP A 99 3.84 5.72 11.22
N CYS A 100 3.05 4.84 10.60
CA CYS A 100 2.64 4.99 9.19
C CYS A 100 2.05 6.38 8.87
N TRP A 101 1.26 6.95 9.80
CA TRP A 101 0.62 8.26 9.63
C TRP A 101 1.58 9.45 9.69
N SER A 102 2.82 9.31 10.20
CA SER A 102 3.84 10.36 10.05
C SER A 102 4.51 10.34 8.68
N HIS A 103 4.41 9.23 7.95
CA HIS A 103 5.03 9.06 6.63
C HIS A 103 4.12 9.48 5.48
N VAL A 104 2.81 9.61 5.71
CA VAL A 104 1.83 9.97 4.68
C VAL A 104 0.94 11.12 5.10
N SER A 105 0.65 12.01 4.15
CA SER A 105 -0.36 13.04 4.37
C SER A 105 -1.75 12.43 4.29
N ALA A 106 -2.41 12.21 5.43
CA ALA A 106 -3.75 11.64 5.45
C ALA A 106 -4.75 12.52 4.66
N GLU A 107 -4.71 13.84 4.86
CA GLU A 107 -5.64 14.78 4.22
C GLU A 107 -5.44 14.89 2.70
N LYS A 108 -4.20 14.85 2.23
CA LYS A 108 -3.87 15.06 0.80
C LYS A 108 -3.80 13.77 0.01
N LEU A 109 -3.51 12.64 0.66
CA LEU A 109 -3.28 11.36 0.00
C LEU A 109 -4.35 10.33 0.37
N VAL A 110 -4.46 9.97 1.64
CA VAL A 110 -5.24 8.79 2.08
C VAL A 110 -6.74 9.05 2.00
N LEU A 111 -7.20 10.15 2.61
CA LEU A 111 -8.63 10.46 2.70
C LEU A 111 -9.27 10.74 1.33
N PRO A 112 -8.67 11.51 0.40
CA PRO A 112 -9.23 11.70 -0.94
C PRO A 112 -9.46 10.38 -1.68
N LYS A 113 -8.53 9.43 -1.55
CA LYS A 113 -8.61 8.09 -2.16
C LYS A 113 -9.68 7.22 -1.49
N LEU A 114 -9.76 7.27 -0.16
CA LEU A 114 -10.84 6.62 0.58
C LEU A 114 -12.21 7.15 0.14
N TRP A 115 -12.38 8.47 0.04
CA TRP A 115 -13.64 9.08 -0.43
C TRP A 115 -13.97 8.66 -1.85
N ASN A 116 -12.96 8.52 -2.72
CA ASN A 116 -13.15 8.02 -4.07
C ASN A 116 -13.68 6.58 -4.06
N ILE A 117 -13.06 5.68 -3.28
CA ILE A 117 -13.51 4.29 -3.14
C ILE A 117 -14.95 4.19 -2.62
N LEU A 118 -15.31 4.98 -1.60
CA LEU A 118 -16.67 4.97 -1.05
C LEU A 118 -17.70 5.39 -2.09
N ARG A 119 -17.43 6.47 -2.86
CA ARG A 119 -18.32 6.97 -3.92
C ARG A 119 -18.44 6.02 -5.11
N GLN A 120 -17.42 5.21 -5.35
CA GLN A 120 -17.43 4.21 -6.42
C GLN A 120 -18.00 2.86 -5.96
N GLY A 121 -18.61 2.78 -4.77
CA GLY A 121 -19.17 1.55 -4.24
C GLY A 121 -18.13 0.43 -4.13
N GLY A 122 -16.87 0.76 -3.82
CA GLY A 122 -15.80 -0.23 -3.78
C GLY A 122 -15.29 -0.70 -5.15
N GLN A 123 -15.58 0.00 -6.25
CA GLN A 123 -15.05 -0.31 -7.60
C GLN A 123 -15.26 -1.79 -8.01
N GLY A 124 -16.46 -2.32 -7.78
CA GLY A 124 -16.79 -3.73 -8.07
C GLY A 124 -16.27 -4.73 -7.03
N ASN A 125 -15.55 -4.28 -6.00
CA ASN A 125 -14.98 -5.09 -4.92
C ASN A 125 -15.61 -4.80 -3.54
N ALA A 126 -16.85 -4.30 -3.50
CA ALA A 126 -17.54 -3.94 -2.24
C ALA A 126 -17.49 -5.06 -1.19
N ALA A 127 -17.71 -6.31 -1.60
CA ALA A 127 -17.71 -7.48 -0.72
C ALA A 127 -16.35 -7.71 -0.03
N THR A 128 -15.25 -7.30 -0.65
CA THR A 128 -13.89 -7.43 -0.10
C THR A 128 -13.48 -6.17 0.65
N ILE A 129 -13.82 -4.98 0.13
CA ILE A 129 -13.37 -3.70 0.68
C ILE A 129 -14.17 -3.28 1.92
N PHE A 130 -15.50 -3.44 1.90
CA PHE A 130 -16.34 -2.89 2.97
C PHE A 130 -16.10 -3.53 4.34
N PRO A 131 -15.86 -4.86 4.45
CA PRO A 131 -15.44 -5.46 5.70
C PRO A 131 -14.13 -4.87 6.27
N ASN A 132 -13.26 -4.37 5.38
CA ASN A 132 -11.96 -3.80 5.72
C ASN A 132 -12.02 -2.30 6.09
N LEU A 133 -13.15 -1.62 5.90
CA LEU A 133 -13.33 -0.22 6.28
C LEU A 133 -13.22 -0.02 7.79
N MET A 134 -13.84 -0.91 8.59
CA MET A 134 -13.79 -0.80 10.05
C MET A 134 -12.37 -0.97 10.62
N PRO A 135 -11.60 -2.01 10.22
CA PRO A 135 -10.18 -2.10 10.56
C PRO A 135 -9.40 -0.84 10.19
N LEU A 136 -9.59 -0.30 8.99
CA LEU A 136 -8.92 0.93 8.56
C LEU A 136 -9.28 2.11 9.46
N LEU A 137 -10.58 2.34 9.70
CA LEU A 137 -11.08 3.44 10.54
C LEU A 137 -10.56 3.35 11.98
N SER A 138 -10.46 2.13 12.53
CA SER A 138 -9.94 1.91 13.89
C SER A 138 -8.48 2.35 14.07
N LYS A 139 -7.72 2.43 12.97
CA LYS A 139 -6.31 2.81 12.95
C LYS A 139 -6.09 4.28 12.61
N ILE A 140 -7.13 5.04 12.27
CA ILE A 140 -7.00 6.48 12.00
C ILE A 140 -6.85 7.24 13.33
N PRO A 141 -5.74 7.96 13.56
CA PRO A 141 -5.53 8.69 14.80
C PRO A 141 -6.49 9.88 14.93
N VAL A 142 -6.73 10.33 16.15
CA VAL A 142 -7.57 11.52 16.43
C VAL A 142 -7.06 12.75 15.69
N THR A 143 -5.74 12.91 15.57
CA THR A 143 -5.10 14.01 14.84
C THR A 143 -5.47 14.05 13.35
N VAL A 144 -5.70 12.89 12.73
CA VAL A 144 -6.15 12.78 11.33
C VAL A 144 -7.66 12.92 11.21
N ARG A 145 -8.43 12.40 12.19
CA ARG A 145 -9.89 12.51 12.18
C ARG A 145 -10.35 13.96 12.36
N GLY A 146 -9.64 14.75 13.16
CA GLY A 146 -10.08 16.10 13.52
C GLY A 146 -11.42 16.04 14.26
N ASP A 147 -12.40 16.83 13.81
CA ASP A 147 -13.76 16.74 14.34
C ASP A 147 -14.43 15.41 13.96
N THR A 148 -14.77 14.64 14.99
CA THR A 148 -15.28 13.27 14.82
C THR A 148 -16.63 13.23 14.12
N ALA A 149 -17.52 14.17 14.43
CA ALA A 149 -18.85 14.23 13.83
C ALA A 149 -18.78 14.56 12.33
N SER A 150 -17.99 15.57 11.96
CA SER A 150 -17.73 15.96 10.57
C SER A 150 -17.06 14.85 9.78
N PHE A 151 -16.04 14.18 10.36
CA PHE A 151 -15.35 13.07 9.73
C PHE A 151 -16.30 11.94 9.34
N TYR A 152 -17.10 11.44 10.30
CA TYR A 152 -18.03 10.35 10.01
C TYR A 152 -19.20 10.80 9.12
N THR A 153 -19.67 12.04 9.26
CA THR A 153 -20.68 12.60 8.35
C THR A 153 -20.17 12.58 6.91
N LYS A 154 -18.91 12.98 6.68
CA LYS A 154 -18.27 12.91 5.36
C LYS A 154 -18.10 11.48 4.89
N PHE A 155 -17.67 10.57 5.76
CA PHE A 155 -17.53 9.14 5.44
C PHE A 155 -18.85 8.53 4.95
N PHE A 156 -19.92 8.64 5.73
CA PHE A 156 -21.23 8.10 5.37
C PHE A 156 -21.86 8.82 4.17
N SER A 157 -21.58 10.11 3.98
CA SER A 157 -22.08 10.84 2.81
C SER A 157 -21.43 10.38 1.51
N ASN A 158 -20.15 10.01 1.54
CA ASN A 158 -19.48 9.45 0.35
C ASN A 158 -19.95 8.02 0.01
N MET A 159 -20.56 7.27 0.94
CA MET A 159 -21.14 5.94 0.64
C MET A 159 -22.55 6.01 0.04
N ARG A 160 -23.21 7.17 0.11
CA ARG A 160 -24.59 7.36 -0.37
C ARG A 160 -24.68 7.97 -1.77
N GLN A 161 -23.54 8.34 -2.34
CA GLN A 161 -23.42 8.85 -3.71
C GLN A 161 -23.21 7.68 -4.67
#